data_AF-A0A4Q4TNB2-F1
#
_entry.id   AF-A0A4Q4TNB2-F1
#
_cell.length_a   1.000
_cell.length_b   1.000
_cell.length_c   1.000
_cell.angle_alpha   90.00
_cell.angle_beta   90.00
_cell.angle_gamma   90.00
#
_symmetry.space_group_name_H-M   'P 1'
#
loop_
_entity.id
_entity.type
_entity.pdbx_description
1 polymer ?
#
loop_
_entity_poly.entity_id
_entity_poly.type
_entity_poly.pdbx_seq_one_letter_code
_entity_poly.pdbx_strand_id
1 'polypeptide(L)'
;MASRLKRISLHGRRKTPSAGDIIFHELPGNLSFINAMAKSGRTLTSIMHPPGLAGIGWLWKYPVMGSGIPYPIPWNRIPENIYINLRYFYALFRMPHYRATQKFLESKGLTDRVSWFNIHNPDVAWFSQTLPGASTPLDVIPPNVTCTGPMSLSLSTAEEQSPALARWLARSPTVLINLGNVFSWTEDHAAAMAQAVADILHERTDLQVLWKFRKAAVDAEGTIYGDEFASPVHPFLESGRVKMEQWLEVDPTSLLETGHIVASVHHGGAGCYHEALGTGVPQVVLPLWLDHYSFAQLVEDVGIGVWGCRETSPYWTAECLRHALLTVLDRSESGIAMRKKARRFGDLARRDPGQYVAAREIAKLAASGYS
;
A
#
# COMPACT_ATOMS: atom_id res chain seq x y z
N MET A 1 -7.40 39.68 54.95
CA MET A 1 -7.08 39.59 53.51
C MET A 1 -8.33 39.16 52.74
N ALA A 2 -8.67 39.82 51.62
CA ALA A 2 -9.85 39.45 50.83
C ALA A 2 -9.58 38.24 49.92
N SER A 3 -10.57 37.35 49.73
CA SER A 3 -10.46 36.18 48.85
C SER A 3 -10.14 36.56 47.40
N ARG A 4 -9.53 35.64 46.64
CA ARG A 4 -9.12 35.85 45.24
C ARG A 4 -10.25 36.38 44.35
N LEU A 5 -11.46 35.83 44.49
CA LEU A 5 -12.69 36.26 43.79
C LEU A 5 -13.10 37.70 44.14
N LYS A 6 -12.93 38.10 45.41
CA LYS A 6 -13.24 39.45 45.88
C LYS A 6 -12.26 40.47 45.29
N ARG A 7 -10.99 40.12 45.09
CA ARG A 7 -9.98 40.98 44.42
C ARG A 7 -10.24 41.15 42.91
N ILE A 8 -10.65 40.08 42.23
CA ILE A 8 -10.96 40.10 40.78
C ILE A 8 -12.23 40.94 40.52
N SER A 9 -13.27 40.75 41.34
CA SER A 9 -14.49 41.55 41.25
C SER A 9 -14.22 43.05 41.49
N LEU A 10 -13.33 43.38 42.44
CA LEU A 10 -12.91 44.76 42.69
C LEU A 10 -12.11 45.39 41.53
N HIS A 11 -11.24 44.60 40.89
CA HIS A 11 -10.43 45.03 39.76
C HIS A 11 -11.30 45.28 38.50
N GLY A 12 -12.27 44.41 38.23
CA GLY A 12 -13.23 44.56 37.13
C GLY A 12 -14.04 45.86 37.24
N ARG A 13 -14.53 46.19 38.44
CA ARG A 13 -15.26 47.44 38.71
C ARG A 13 -14.39 48.70 38.51
N ARG A 14 -13.09 48.62 38.83
CA ARG A 14 -12.15 49.74 38.64
C ARG A 14 -11.80 50.00 37.18
N LYS A 15 -11.75 48.96 36.34
CA LYS A 15 -11.40 49.07 34.91
C LYS A 15 -12.59 49.50 34.04
N THR A 16 -13.82 49.23 34.46
CA THR A 16 -15.02 49.51 33.68
C THR A 16 -16.16 50.05 34.57
N PRO A 17 -16.14 51.34 34.96
CA PRO A 17 -17.06 51.89 35.97
C PRO A 17 -18.53 51.98 35.52
N SER A 18 -18.78 51.93 34.21
CA SER A 18 -20.12 51.97 33.61
C SER A 18 -20.84 50.62 33.65
N ALA A 19 -20.11 49.52 33.88
CA ALA A 19 -20.71 48.24 34.17
C ALA A 19 -21.12 48.25 35.65
N GLY A 20 -22.42 48.13 35.94
CA GLY A 20 -22.97 48.11 37.30
C GLY A 20 -22.45 46.97 38.18
N ASP A 21 -23.22 46.53 39.18
CA ASP A 21 -22.78 45.55 40.19
C ASP A 21 -22.50 44.13 39.64
N ILE A 22 -21.40 43.96 38.91
CA ILE A 22 -20.88 42.65 38.52
C ILE A 22 -20.29 41.98 39.75
N ILE A 23 -20.78 40.77 40.05
CA ILE A 23 -20.26 39.85 41.05
C ILE A 23 -19.95 38.54 40.33
N PHE A 24 -18.69 38.13 40.32
CA PHE A 24 -18.30 36.85 39.73
C PHE A 24 -18.58 35.72 40.72
N HIS A 25 -19.18 34.64 40.23
CA HIS A 25 -19.46 33.41 40.98
C HIS A 25 -18.54 32.27 40.52
N GLU A 26 -18.23 31.36 41.43
CA GLU A 26 -17.54 30.10 41.10
C GLU A 26 -18.59 29.09 40.63
N LEU A 27 -18.34 28.45 39.48
CA LEU A 27 -19.22 27.40 38.96
C LEU A 27 -19.03 26.10 39.78
N PRO A 28 -20.11 25.37 40.11
CA PRO A 28 -19.97 24.07 40.75
C PRO A 28 -19.21 23.12 39.83
N GLY A 29 -18.19 22.49 40.41
CA GLY A 29 -17.24 21.67 39.67
C GLY A 29 -17.87 20.40 39.09
N ASN A 30 -17.31 20.05 37.93
CA ASN A 30 -17.10 18.68 37.44
C ASN A 30 -18.18 18.12 36.51
N LEU A 31 -18.16 18.55 35.24
CA LEU A 31 -18.06 17.68 34.06
C LEU A 31 -18.22 18.53 32.78
N SER A 32 -17.12 19.07 32.26
CA SER A 32 -17.06 19.45 30.84
C SER A 32 -16.59 18.25 30.04
N PHE A 33 -17.07 18.12 28.79
CA PHE A 33 -16.56 17.15 27.81
C PHE A 33 -15.02 17.15 27.75
N ILE A 34 -14.41 18.32 27.94
CA ILE A 34 -12.96 18.54 28.01
C ILE A 34 -12.32 17.85 29.23
N ASN A 35 -12.97 17.85 30.40
CA ASN A 35 -12.48 17.11 31.58
C ASN A 35 -12.60 15.59 31.42
N ALA A 36 -13.59 15.09 30.68
CA ALA A 36 -13.70 13.66 30.34
C ALA A 36 -12.65 13.25 29.30
N MET A 37 -12.35 14.13 28.34
CA MET A 37 -11.26 13.93 27.37
C MET A 37 -9.88 13.95 28.05
N ALA A 38 -9.60 14.94 28.90
CA ALA A 38 -8.33 15.05 29.60
C ALA A 38 -8.07 13.86 30.54
N LYS A 39 -9.09 13.38 31.27
CA LYS A 39 -8.99 12.16 32.11
C LYS A 39 -8.81 10.87 31.32
N SER A 40 -9.08 10.88 30.01
CA SER A 40 -8.88 9.73 29.10
C SER A 40 -7.67 9.88 28.18
N GLY A 41 -6.80 10.88 28.41
CA GLY A 41 -5.60 11.13 27.61
C GLY A 41 -5.88 11.71 26.22
N ARG A 42 -7.07 12.29 26.00
CA ARG A 42 -7.48 12.86 24.71
C ARG A 42 -7.37 14.38 24.73
N THR A 43 -6.67 14.95 23.76
CA THR A 43 -6.57 16.38 23.48
C THR A 43 -7.61 16.80 22.44
N LEU A 44 -7.75 18.11 22.18
CA LEU A 44 -8.59 18.62 21.09
C LEU A 44 -8.14 18.12 19.70
N THR A 45 -6.90 17.64 19.56
CA THR A 45 -6.38 16.98 18.35
C THR A 45 -6.74 15.49 18.28
N SER A 46 -7.21 14.88 19.37
CA SER A 46 -7.73 13.51 19.41
C SER A 46 -9.17 13.38 18.90
N ILE A 47 -9.77 14.49 18.47
CA ILE A 47 -11.08 14.54 17.82
C ILE A 47 -10.83 14.51 16.31
N MET A 48 -11.62 13.71 15.60
CA MET A 48 -11.64 13.63 14.13
C MET A 48 -11.81 15.04 13.54
N HIS A 49 -10.76 15.56 12.89
CA HIS A 49 -10.78 16.89 12.28
C HIS A 49 -10.71 16.80 10.76
N PRO A 50 -11.37 17.74 10.07
CA PRO A 50 -12.23 18.82 10.61
C PRO A 50 -13.66 18.34 10.93
N PRO A 51 -14.37 18.87 11.95
CA PRO A 51 -15.77 18.52 12.18
C PRO A 51 -16.66 18.87 10.97
N GLY A 52 -17.58 17.97 10.61
CA GLY A 52 -18.45 18.07 9.43
C GLY A 52 -18.16 17.00 8.37
N LEU A 53 -18.74 17.15 7.16
CA LEU A 53 -18.54 16.23 6.03
C LEU A 53 -17.06 15.99 5.69
N ALA A 54 -16.20 16.96 5.97
CA ALA A 54 -14.77 16.89 5.72
C ALA A 54 -14.00 15.97 6.71
N GLY A 55 -14.42 15.84 7.97
CA GLY A 55 -13.77 14.95 8.96
C GLY A 55 -14.26 13.50 8.92
N ILE A 56 -15.42 13.27 8.31
CA ILE A 56 -15.88 11.93 7.93
C ILE A 56 -15.63 11.64 6.44
N GLY A 57 -14.91 12.52 5.73
CA GLY A 57 -14.61 12.35 4.31
C GLY A 57 -13.96 11.02 4.01
N TRP A 58 -13.10 10.53 4.91
CA TRP A 58 -12.47 9.21 4.80
C TRP A 58 -13.45 8.03 4.76
N LEU A 59 -14.70 8.17 5.24
CA LEU A 59 -15.72 7.12 5.19
C LEU A 59 -16.40 6.96 3.82
N TRP A 60 -16.43 8.00 2.99
CA TRP A 60 -17.23 8.02 1.76
C TRP A 60 -16.52 8.62 0.54
N LYS A 61 -15.48 9.43 0.74
CA LYS A 61 -14.69 10.09 -0.32
C LYS A 61 -13.51 9.23 -0.79
N TYR A 62 -12.91 8.48 0.12
CA TYR A 62 -11.76 7.63 -0.16
C TYR A 62 -12.14 6.14 -0.04
N PRO A 63 -11.71 5.29 -0.99
CA PRO A 63 -11.95 3.85 -0.90
C PRO A 63 -11.26 3.31 0.35
N VAL A 64 -12.00 2.51 1.12
CA VAL A 64 -11.43 1.82 2.28
C VAL A 64 -10.36 0.84 1.83
N MET A 65 -9.28 0.78 2.61
CA MET A 65 -8.18 -0.15 2.37
C MET A 65 -8.69 -1.57 2.15
N GLY A 66 -8.28 -2.15 1.02
CA GLY A 66 -8.60 -3.52 0.67
C GLY A 66 -10.00 -3.78 0.13
N SER A 67 -10.79 -2.74 -0.15
CA SER A 67 -12.11 -2.91 -0.79
C SER A 67 -12.04 -3.14 -2.30
N GLY A 68 -10.96 -2.71 -2.95
CA GLY A 68 -10.89 -2.69 -4.41
C GLY A 68 -11.89 -1.74 -5.08
N ILE A 69 -12.46 -0.78 -4.34
CA ILE A 69 -13.33 0.25 -4.89
C ILE A 69 -12.46 1.31 -5.61
N PRO A 70 -12.79 1.68 -6.86
CA PRO A 70 -12.03 2.70 -7.60
C PRO A 70 -12.12 4.08 -6.95
N TYR A 71 -11.12 4.92 -7.23
CA TYR A 71 -11.17 6.34 -6.90
C TYR A 71 -11.41 7.19 -8.16
N PRO A 72 -12.32 8.17 -8.14
CA PRO A 72 -13.24 8.51 -7.04
C PRO A 72 -14.30 7.43 -6.82
N ILE A 73 -14.81 7.31 -5.59
CA ILE A 73 -15.82 6.29 -5.27
C ILE A 73 -17.08 6.54 -6.11
N PRO A 74 -17.54 5.54 -6.89
CA PRO A 74 -18.80 5.64 -7.61
C PRO A 74 -19.97 5.83 -6.64
N TRP A 75 -20.92 6.71 -6.98
CA TRP A 75 -22.04 7.06 -6.09
C TRP A 75 -22.83 5.86 -5.57
N ASN A 76 -23.03 4.85 -6.42
CA ASN A 76 -23.70 3.59 -6.07
C ASN A 76 -22.87 2.69 -5.12
N ARG A 77 -21.56 2.90 -5.01
CA ARG A 77 -20.64 2.16 -4.13
C ARG A 77 -20.38 2.88 -2.80
N ILE A 78 -20.86 4.11 -2.60
CA ILE A 78 -20.70 4.84 -1.32
C ILE A 78 -21.26 4.06 -0.13
N PRO A 79 -22.50 3.50 -0.17
CA PRO A 79 -23.04 2.73 0.95
C PRO A 79 -22.19 1.51 1.30
N GLU A 80 -21.67 0.84 0.27
CA GLU A 80 -20.76 -0.30 0.43
C GLU A 80 -19.44 0.12 1.06
N ASN A 81 -18.83 1.23 0.61
CA ASN A 81 -17.59 1.74 1.19
C ASN A 81 -17.75 2.08 2.68
N ILE A 82 -18.88 2.70 3.06
CA ILE A 82 -19.21 2.99 4.46
C ILE A 82 -19.36 1.68 5.24
N TYR A 83 -20.10 0.71 4.71
CA TYR A 83 -20.30 -0.59 5.35
C TYR A 83 -18.97 -1.33 5.58
N ILE A 84 -18.11 -1.40 4.56
CA ILE A 84 -16.80 -2.07 4.66
C ILE A 84 -15.92 -1.34 5.68
N ASN A 85 -15.88 0.00 5.70
CA ASN A 85 -15.19 0.78 6.74
C ASN A 85 -15.67 0.37 8.14
N LEU A 86 -16.98 0.41 8.40
CA LEU A 86 -17.55 0.05 9.70
C LEU A 86 -17.21 -1.40 10.08
N ARG A 87 -17.29 -2.33 9.12
CA ARG A 87 -16.97 -3.74 9.34
C ARG A 87 -15.48 -3.97 9.62
N TYR A 88 -14.60 -3.22 8.97
CA TYR A 88 -13.15 -3.22 9.15
C TYR A 88 -12.78 -2.77 10.57
N PHE A 89 -13.27 -1.59 11.00
CA PHE A 89 -13.02 -1.12 12.36
C PHE A 89 -13.64 -2.05 13.42
N TYR A 90 -14.84 -2.58 13.18
CA TYR A 90 -15.43 -3.57 14.07
C TYR A 90 -14.59 -4.84 14.19
N ALA A 91 -14.02 -5.33 13.07
CA ALA A 91 -13.11 -6.48 13.08
C ALA A 91 -11.86 -6.18 13.92
N LEU A 92 -11.24 -5.01 13.73
CA LEU A 92 -10.06 -4.57 14.49
C LEU A 92 -10.32 -4.58 16.00
N PHE A 93 -11.46 -4.04 16.45
CA PHE A 93 -11.81 -4.02 17.88
C PHE A 93 -12.13 -5.40 18.46
N ARG A 94 -12.45 -6.37 17.61
CA ARG A 94 -12.79 -7.76 17.97
C ARG A 94 -11.62 -8.72 17.77
N MET A 95 -10.44 -8.23 17.37
CA MET A 95 -9.26 -9.08 17.17
C MET A 95 -8.93 -9.85 18.46
N PRO A 96 -8.76 -11.19 18.37
CA PRO A 96 -8.24 -11.99 19.47
C PRO A 96 -6.92 -11.40 19.97
N HIS A 97 -6.68 -11.49 21.27
CA HIS A 97 -5.49 -10.96 21.95
C HIS A 97 -5.32 -9.43 21.96
N TYR A 98 -6.13 -8.62 21.25
CA TYR A 98 -5.99 -7.16 21.28
C TYR A 98 -5.96 -6.60 22.71
N ARG A 99 -6.93 -7.00 23.55
CA ARG A 99 -6.97 -6.59 24.97
C ARG A 99 -5.77 -7.09 25.78
N ALA A 100 -5.26 -8.27 25.48
CA ALA A 100 -4.10 -8.84 26.17
C ALA A 100 -2.82 -8.10 25.78
N THR A 101 -2.63 -7.80 24.49
CA THR A 101 -1.53 -6.97 23.99
C THR A 101 -1.56 -5.57 24.60
N GLN A 102 -2.73 -4.93 24.65
CA GLN A 102 -2.86 -3.61 25.29
C GLN A 102 -2.42 -3.66 26.77
N LYS A 103 -2.92 -4.63 27.55
CA LYS A 103 -2.49 -4.82 28.95
C LYS A 103 -0.99 -5.09 29.08
N PHE A 104 -0.41 -5.85 28.15
CA PHE A 104 1.02 -6.13 28.14
C PHE A 104 1.83 -4.84 27.91
N LEU A 105 1.46 -4.04 26.91
CA LEU A 105 2.11 -2.75 26.62
C LEU A 105 1.97 -1.78 27.81
N GLU A 106 0.79 -1.70 28.42
CA GLU A 106 0.55 -0.91 29.63
C GLU A 106 1.47 -1.35 30.78
N SER A 107 1.67 -2.66 30.98
CA SER A 107 2.58 -3.18 32.01
C SER A 107 4.07 -2.87 31.74
N LYS A 108 4.42 -2.50 30.50
CA LYS A 108 5.74 -2.00 30.11
C LYS A 108 5.85 -0.47 30.15
N GLY A 109 4.83 0.23 30.65
CA GLY A 109 4.80 1.69 30.74
C GLY A 109 4.42 2.39 29.43
N LEU A 110 4.01 1.66 28.39
CA LEU A 110 3.50 2.21 27.14
C LEU A 110 2.01 2.49 27.30
N THR A 111 1.68 3.60 27.96
CA THR A 111 0.31 4.03 28.28
C THR A 111 -0.38 4.76 27.14
N ASP A 112 0.37 5.24 26.14
CA ASP A 112 -0.19 5.70 24.87
C ASP A 112 -0.75 4.50 24.11
N ARG A 113 -2.05 4.33 24.28
CA ARG A 113 -2.82 3.31 23.54
C ARG A 113 -2.53 3.50 22.07
N VAL A 114 -2.28 2.39 21.36
CA VAL A 114 -2.34 2.38 19.88
C VAL A 114 -3.74 2.85 19.48
N SER A 115 -3.86 4.14 19.22
CA SER A 115 -5.11 4.77 18.85
C SER A 115 -5.17 4.73 17.34
N TRP A 116 -6.00 3.83 16.81
CA TRP A 116 -6.29 3.76 15.38
C TRP A 116 -6.88 5.07 14.81
N PHE A 117 -7.31 5.99 15.68
CA PHE A 117 -7.83 7.31 15.32
C PHE A 117 -6.81 8.44 15.50
N ASN A 118 -5.66 8.17 16.13
CA ASN A 118 -4.60 9.16 16.35
C ASN A 118 -3.26 8.58 15.89
N ILE A 119 -3.26 8.00 14.68
CA ILE A 119 -2.06 7.41 14.08
C ILE A 119 -1.10 8.52 13.65
N HIS A 120 -1.62 9.65 13.16
CA HIS A 120 -0.80 10.80 12.76
C HIS A 120 -0.36 11.60 13.99
N ASN A 121 0.95 11.71 14.18
CA ASN A 121 1.56 12.62 15.14
C ASN A 121 2.15 13.81 14.37
N PRO A 122 1.66 15.05 14.57
CA PRO A 122 2.15 16.24 13.88
C PRO A 122 3.60 16.61 14.25
N ASP A 123 4.06 16.17 15.42
CA ASP A 123 5.38 16.46 15.98
C ASP A 123 6.41 15.36 15.61
N VAL A 124 6.10 14.49 14.65
CA VAL A 124 7.01 13.46 14.14
C VAL A 124 7.06 13.58 12.63
N ALA A 125 8.24 13.44 12.03
CA ALA A 125 8.39 13.38 10.58
C ALA A 125 7.89 12.02 10.04
N TRP A 126 7.08 12.06 8.99
CA TRP A 126 6.55 10.87 8.31
C TRP A 126 7.14 10.76 6.91
N PHE A 127 7.58 9.56 6.54
CA PHE A 127 8.05 9.26 5.20
C PHE A 127 7.09 8.26 4.54
N SER A 128 6.66 8.56 3.33
CA SER A 128 5.78 7.70 2.54
C SER A 128 6.36 7.50 1.15
N GLN A 129 6.34 6.27 0.64
CA GLN A 129 6.82 5.92 -0.70
C GLN A 129 5.95 6.44 -1.86
N THR A 130 5.03 7.35 -1.54
CA THR A 130 4.11 7.97 -2.49
C THR A 130 4.87 8.75 -3.56
N LEU A 131 4.64 8.40 -4.83
CA LEU A 131 5.07 9.18 -5.99
C LEU A 131 3.88 10.03 -6.48
N PRO A 132 4.02 11.36 -6.63
CA PRO A 132 2.94 12.21 -7.11
C PRO A 132 2.32 11.72 -8.43
N GLY A 133 1.01 11.54 -8.45
CA GLY A 133 0.24 11.03 -9.59
C GLY A 133 0.17 9.51 -9.71
N ALA A 134 0.92 8.76 -8.90
CA ALA A 134 0.86 7.31 -8.78
C ALA A 134 0.34 6.88 -7.39
N SER A 135 -0.56 7.66 -6.83
CA SER A 135 -1.28 7.36 -5.59
C SER A 135 -2.69 7.91 -5.70
N THR A 136 -3.61 7.45 -4.84
CA THR A 136 -4.91 8.08 -4.67
C THR A 136 -4.70 9.58 -4.40
N PRO A 137 -5.29 10.47 -5.21
CA PRO A 137 -5.18 11.91 -5.00
C PRO A 137 -5.77 12.29 -3.63
N LEU A 138 -4.93 12.79 -2.73
CA LEU A 138 -5.35 13.30 -1.42
C LEU A 138 -5.56 14.80 -1.52
N ASP A 139 -6.61 15.32 -0.87
CA ASP A 139 -6.86 16.76 -0.82
C ASP A 139 -5.78 17.51 -0.03
N VAL A 140 -5.27 16.87 1.03
CA VAL A 140 -4.33 17.45 1.98
C VAL A 140 -3.28 16.41 2.32
N ILE A 141 -2.02 16.77 2.12
CA ILE A 141 -0.86 16.05 2.65
C ILE A 141 -0.36 16.88 3.83
N PRO A 142 -0.32 16.34 5.06
CA PRO A 142 0.15 17.09 6.22
C PRO A 142 1.59 17.59 6.03
N PRO A 143 1.96 18.79 6.53
CA PRO A 143 3.29 19.38 6.33
C PRO A 143 4.45 18.53 6.86
N ASN A 144 4.20 17.67 7.85
CA ASN A 144 5.20 16.76 8.41
C ASN A 144 5.29 15.41 7.67
N VAL A 145 4.58 15.25 6.55
CA VAL A 145 4.65 14.07 5.68
C VAL A 145 5.46 14.40 4.43
N THR A 146 6.56 13.68 4.25
CA THR A 146 7.38 13.71 3.04
C THR A 146 7.01 12.54 2.13
N CYS A 147 6.49 12.86 0.95
CA CYS A 147 6.32 11.90 -0.13
C CYS A 147 7.66 11.70 -0.84
N THR A 148 8.32 10.59 -0.55
CA THR A 148 9.67 10.31 -1.07
C THR A 148 9.65 9.70 -2.46
N GLY A 149 8.53 9.12 -2.89
CA GLY A 149 8.52 8.15 -3.99
C GLY A 149 9.11 6.80 -3.59
N PRO A 150 9.18 5.83 -4.52
CA PRO A 150 9.75 4.50 -4.30
C PRO A 150 11.12 4.57 -3.61
N MET A 151 11.27 3.82 -2.52
CA MET A 151 12.56 3.61 -1.85
C MET A 151 13.09 2.22 -2.24
N SER A 152 13.55 2.11 -3.48
CA SER A 152 14.14 0.88 -4.00
C SER A 152 15.65 0.91 -3.82
N LEU A 153 16.22 -0.18 -3.34
CA LEU A 153 17.66 -0.34 -3.18
C LEU A 153 18.15 -1.42 -4.14
N SER A 154 18.92 -1.02 -5.15
CA SER A 154 19.64 -1.89 -6.07
C SER A 154 21.12 -1.68 -5.79
N LEU A 155 21.74 -2.56 -5.00
CA LEU A 155 23.14 -2.42 -4.59
C LEU A 155 24.12 -2.90 -5.67
N SER A 156 23.64 -3.77 -6.55
CA SER A 156 24.41 -4.35 -7.66
C SER A 156 23.47 -4.67 -8.81
N THR A 157 24.02 -4.65 -10.02
CA THR A 157 23.29 -4.96 -11.25
C THR A 157 22.92 -6.45 -11.34
N ALA A 158 21.94 -6.78 -12.18
CA ALA A 158 21.58 -8.19 -12.42
C ALA A 158 22.76 -9.02 -12.98
N GLU A 159 23.63 -8.41 -13.80
CA GLU A 159 24.83 -9.07 -14.35
C GLU A 159 25.85 -9.39 -13.24
N GLU A 160 26.03 -8.50 -12.26
CA GLU A 160 26.94 -8.75 -11.13
C GLU A 160 26.39 -9.82 -10.18
N GLN A 161 25.08 -9.84 -9.96
CA GLN A 161 24.42 -10.81 -9.08
C GLN A 161 24.32 -12.21 -9.74
N SER A 162 23.96 -12.27 -11.02
CA SER A 162 23.87 -13.53 -11.78
C SER A 162 24.08 -13.30 -13.28
N PRO A 163 25.32 -13.41 -13.80
CA PRO A 163 25.63 -13.23 -15.23
C PRO A 163 24.82 -14.17 -16.13
N ALA A 164 24.52 -15.38 -15.65
CA ALA A 164 23.76 -16.36 -16.40
C ALA A 164 22.29 -15.94 -16.58
N LEU A 165 21.66 -15.42 -15.52
CA LEU A 165 20.28 -14.94 -15.59
C LEU A 165 20.18 -13.66 -16.41
N ALA A 166 21.13 -12.73 -16.27
CA ALA A 166 21.19 -11.52 -17.08
C ALA A 166 21.34 -11.81 -18.59
N ARG A 167 22.23 -12.74 -18.97
CA ARG A 167 22.32 -13.21 -20.37
C ARG A 167 21.05 -13.89 -20.87
N TRP A 168 20.34 -14.60 -20.00
CA TRP A 168 19.06 -15.21 -20.36
C TRP A 168 17.98 -14.14 -20.56
N LEU A 169 17.89 -13.13 -19.69
CA LEU A 169 16.98 -11.99 -19.83
C LEU A 169 17.20 -11.21 -21.13
N ALA A 170 18.46 -11.05 -21.55
CA ALA A 170 18.80 -10.31 -22.76
C ALA A 170 18.32 -10.97 -24.07
N ARG A 171 17.86 -12.23 -24.04
CA ARG A 171 17.41 -12.96 -25.24
C ARG A 171 16.08 -12.44 -25.79
N SER A 172 15.14 -12.13 -24.91
CA SER A 172 13.77 -11.81 -25.29
C SER A 172 13.06 -10.93 -24.25
N PRO A 173 12.08 -10.12 -24.67
CA PRO A 173 11.13 -9.48 -23.76
C PRO A 173 10.52 -10.48 -22.76
N THR A 174 10.64 -10.19 -21.47
CA THR A 174 10.35 -11.15 -20.40
C THR A 174 9.15 -10.70 -19.56
N VAL A 175 8.24 -11.62 -19.26
CA VAL A 175 7.24 -11.44 -18.19
C VAL A 175 7.82 -11.98 -16.89
N LEU A 176 7.87 -11.15 -15.85
CA LEU A 176 8.28 -11.58 -14.51
C LEU A 176 7.05 -11.95 -13.68
N ILE A 177 6.97 -13.18 -13.19
CA ILE A 177 5.94 -13.65 -12.25
C ILE A 177 6.57 -13.82 -10.88
N ASN A 178 6.26 -12.91 -9.95
CA ASN A 178 6.80 -12.91 -8.59
C ASN A 178 5.73 -12.48 -7.58
N LEU A 179 5.14 -13.47 -6.90
CA LEU A 179 4.08 -13.25 -5.88
C LEU A 179 4.63 -13.05 -4.45
N GLY A 180 5.91 -12.64 -4.32
CA GLY A 180 6.53 -12.31 -3.03
C GLY A 180 7.14 -13.53 -2.32
N ASN A 181 7.29 -13.42 -1.00
CA ASN A 181 7.93 -14.45 -0.16
C ASN A 181 6.93 -15.23 0.72
N VAL A 182 5.72 -14.69 0.91
CA VAL A 182 4.70 -15.28 1.77
C VAL A 182 3.80 -16.23 0.99
N PHE A 183 3.49 -15.90 -0.27
CA PHE A 183 2.65 -16.75 -1.11
C PHE A 183 3.34 -18.09 -1.43
N SER A 184 2.56 -19.16 -1.37
CA SER A 184 2.94 -20.47 -1.89
C SER A 184 1.84 -20.94 -2.84
N TRP A 185 2.24 -21.55 -3.93
CA TRP A 185 1.34 -21.96 -5.00
C TRP A 185 0.58 -23.22 -4.60
N THR A 186 -0.74 -23.17 -4.57
CA THR A 186 -1.61 -24.36 -4.55
C THR A 186 -1.63 -24.99 -5.95
N GLU A 187 -2.11 -26.23 -6.06
CA GLU A 187 -2.26 -26.90 -7.35
C GLU A 187 -3.15 -26.09 -8.31
N ASP A 188 -4.32 -25.63 -7.85
CA ASP A 188 -5.25 -24.84 -8.66
C ASP A 188 -4.63 -23.54 -9.18
N HIS A 189 -3.93 -22.80 -8.32
CA HIS A 189 -3.25 -21.57 -8.72
C HIS A 189 -2.11 -21.86 -9.70
N ALA A 190 -1.36 -22.93 -9.47
CA ALA A 190 -0.24 -23.33 -10.31
C ALA A 190 -0.71 -23.79 -11.70
N ALA A 191 -1.74 -24.63 -11.77
CA ALA A 191 -2.32 -25.12 -13.01
C ALA A 191 -2.94 -23.98 -13.84
N ALA A 192 -3.69 -23.08 -13.20
CA ALA A 192 -4.26 -21.91 -13.88
C ALA A 192 -3.17 -21.01 -14.49
N MET A 193 -2.10 -20.74 -13.74
CA MET A 193 -0.99 -19.92 -14.22
C MET A 193 -0.18 -20.63 -15.31
N ALA A 194 0.12 -21.92 -15.15
CA ALA A 194 0.85 -22.70 -16.15
C ALA A 194 0.09 -22.72 -17.49
N GLN A 195 -1.23 -22.96 -17.46
CA GLN A 195 -2.04 -22.91 -18.67
C GLN A 195 -2.03 -21.51 -19.30
N ALA A 196 -2.22 -20.45 -18.52
CA ALA A 196 -2.19 -19.08 -19.05
C ALA A 196 -0.83 -18.70 -19.66
N VAL A 197 0.28 -19.12 -19.02
CA VAL A 197 1.65 -18.93 -19.53
C VAL A 197 1.85 -19.67 -20.85
N ALA A 198 1.41 -20.93 -20.93
CA ALA A 198 1.49 -21.69 -22.17
C ALA A 198 0.72 -21.01 -23.30
N ASP A 199 -0.51 -20.57 -23.04
CA ASP A 199 -1.37 -19.92 -24.03
C ASP A 199 -0.72 -18.64 -24.58
N ILE A 200 -0.17 -17.77 -23.71
CA ILE A 200 0.48 -16.55 -24.18
C ILE A 200 1.78 -16.84 -24.94
N LEU A 201 2.54 -17.88 -24.58
CA LEU A 201 3.80 -18.21 -25.25
C LEU A 201 3.59 -18.90 -26.61
N HIS A 202 2.45 -19.58 -26.80
CA HIS A 202 2.00 -20.04 -28.11
C HIS A 202 1.61 -18.88 -29.02
N GLU A 203 0.90 -17.87 -28.50
CA GLU A 203 0.47 -16.71 -29.27
C GLU A 203 1.61 -15.73 -29.58
N ARG A 204 2.53 -15.57 -28.63
CA ARG A 204 3.63 -14.61 -28.70
C ARG A 204 4.97 -15.32 -28.68
N THR A 205 5.49 -15.63 -29.86
CA THR A 205 6.77 -16.33 -30.04
C THR A 205 8.00 -15.51 -29.63
N ASP A 206 7.85 -14.19 -29.46
CA ASP A 206 8.92 -13.27 -29.03
C ASP A 206 9.13 -13.22 -27.52
N LEU A 207 8.19 -13.73 -26.72
CA LEU A 207 8.22 -13.59 -25.26
C LEU A 207 9.00 -14.72 -24.56
N GLN A 208 9.45 -14.44 -23.34
CA GLN A 208 9.86 -15.45 -22.37
C GLN A 208 9.27 -15.13 -21.00
N VAL A 209 9.27 -16.09 -20.07
CA VAL A 209 8.71 -15.94 -18.72
C VAL A 209 9.72 -16.35 -17.66
N LEU A 210 9.97 -15.46 -16.72
CA LEU A 210 10.69 -15.76 -15.48
C LEU A 210 9.68 -15.92 -14.36
N TRP A 211 9.54 -17.12 -13.82
CA TRP A 211 8.51 -17.45 -12.84
C TRP A 211 9.14 -17.90 -11.53
N LYS A 212 9.01 -17.08 -10.49
CA LYS A 212 9.33 -17.47 -9.12
C LYS A 212 8.21 -18.38 -8.57
N PHE A 213 8.55 -19.64 -8.33
CA PHE A 213 7.58 -20.69 -8.00
C PHE A 213 7.99 -21.47 -6.75
N ARG A 214 7.22 -21.30 -5.67
CA ARG A 214 7.33 -22.11 -4.46
C ARG A 214 6.03 -22.85 -4.21
N LYS A 215 6.05 -24.17 -4.30
CA LYS A 215 4.89 -25.02 -3.97
C LYS A 215 4.42 -24.78 -2.53
N ALA A 216 3.10 -24.88 -2.31
CA ALA A 216 2.54 -25.03 -0.98
C ALA A 216 3.03 -26.34 -0.34
N ALA A 217 3.40 -26.28 0.94
CA ALA A 217 3.96 -27.43 1.66
C ALA A 217 2.93 -28.53 1.92
N VAL A 218 1.64 -28.17 1.98
CA VAL A 218 0.49 -29.06 2.08
C VAL A 218 -0.70 -28.37 1.41
N ASP A 219 -1.52 -29.12 0.68
CA ASP A 219 -2.87 -28.69 0.28
C ASP A 219 -3.84 -28.75 1.49
N ALA A 220 -5.13 -28.48 1.24
CA ALA A 220 -6.14 -28.50 2.30
C ALA A 220 -6.34 -29.91 2.89
N GLU A 221 -5.94 -30.94 2.16
CA GLU A 221 -6.05 -32.37 2.46
C GLU A 221 -4.77 -32.95 3.07
N GLY A 222 -3.70 -32.15 3.23
CA GLY A 222 -2.43 -32.56 3.83
C GLY A 222 -1.45 -33.26 2.87
N THR A 223 -1.70 -33.21 1.56
CA THR A 223 -0.86 -33.82 0.52
C THR A 223 -0.04 -32.76 -0.21
N ILE A 224 1.13 -33.15 -0.74
CA ILE A 224 1.91 -32.33 -1.67
C ILE A 224 1.53 -32.75 -3.08
N TYR A 225 1.01 -31.83 -3.88
CA TYR A 225 0.64 -32.11 -5.27
C TYR A 225 1.88 -32.32 -6.16
N GLY A 226 1.72 -33.16 -7.18
CA GLY A 226 2.76 -33.53 -8.14
C GLY A 226 3.20 -32.37 -9.05
N ASP A 227 4.00 -32.68 -10.07
CA ASP A 227 4.43 -31.69 -11.07
C ASP A 227 3.50 -31.61 -12.29
N GLU A 228 2.37 -32.34 -12.28
CA GLU A 228 1.41 -32.41 -13.39
C GLU A 228 0.84 -31.04 -13.79
N PHE A 229 0.74 -30.10 -12.84
CA PHE A 229 0.34 -28.72 -13.11
C PHE A 229 1.23 -28.04 -14.18
N ALA A 230 2.50 -28.46 -14.29
CA ALA A 230 3.48 -27.88 -15.21
C ALA A 230 3.41 -28.46 -16.62
N SER A 231 2.59 -29.49 -16.85
CA SER A 231 2.43 -30.14 -18.17
C SER A 231 2.21 -29.14 -19.33
N PRO A 232 1.37 -28.09 -19.20
CA PRO A 232 1.20 -27.08 -20.26
C PRO A 232 2.49 -26.29 -20.59
N VAL A 233 3.38 -26.10 -19.60
CA VAL A 233 4.61 -25.30 -19.77
C VAL A 233 5.86 -26.14 -20.04
N HIS A 234 5.79 -27.48 -19.98
CA HIS A 234 6.93 -28.38 -20.25
C HIS A 234 7.67 -28.07 -21.56
N PRO A 235 7.01 -27.88 -22.73
CA PRO A 235 7.72 -27.56 -23.97
C PRO A 235 8.50 -26.23 -23.90
N PHE A 236 8.03 -25.28 -23.09
CA PHE A 236 8.67 -23.97 -22.92
C PHE A 236 9.81 -23.99 -21.88
N LEU A 237 9.74 -24.91 -20.92
CA LEU A 237 10.85 -25.22 -20.02
C LEU A 237 11.99 -25.88 -20.81
N GLU A 238 11.69 -26.87 -21.65
CA GLU A 238 12.69 -27.57 -22.48
C GLU A 238 13.37 -26.63 -23.49
N SER A 239 12.61 -25.74 -24.14
CA SER A 239 13.17 -24.73 -25.04
C SER A 239 13.86 -23.56 -24.32
N GLY A 240 13.72 -23.47 -22.99
CA GLY A 240 14.29 -22.39 -22.18
C GLY A 240 13.58 -21.04 -22.31
N ARG A 241 12.36 -20.99 -22.86
CA ARG A 241 11.50 -19.79 -22.90
C ARG A 241 10.76 -19.54 -21.58
N VAL A 242 10.64 -20.56 -20.74
CA VAL A 242 10.22 -20.41 -19.35
C VAL A 242 11.41 -20.78 -18.46
N LYS A 243 11.71 -19.91 -17.50
CA LYS A 243 12.61 -20.24 -16.40
C LYS A 243 11.81 -20.21 -15.11
N MET A 244 11.61 -21.37 -14.50
CA MET A 244 10.87 -21.51 -13.26
C MET A 244 11.86 -21.76 -12.12
N GLU A 245 11.91 -20.84 -11.16
CA GLU A 245 12.91 -20.80 -10.10
C GLU A 245 12.24 -20.79 -8.72
N GLN A 246 12.71 -21.60 -7.79
CA GLN A 246 12.18 -21.57 -6.42
C GLN A 246 12.50 -20.25 -5.72
N TRP A 247 13.68 -19.71 -6.02
CA TRP A 247 14.17 -18.45 -5.48
C TRP A 247 14.92 -17.68 -6.57
N LEU A 248 14.74 -16.36 -6.60
CA LEU A 248 15.47 -15.50 -7.52
C LEU A 248 16.78 -15.09 -6.83
N GLU A 249 17.90 -15.48 -7.41
CA GLU A 249 19.24 -15.08 -6.93
C GLU A 249 19.46 -13.57 -7.07
N VAL A 250 18.80 -12.95 -8.04
CA VAL A 250 18.89 -11.53 -8.32
C VAL A 250 17.72 -10.78 -7.68
N ASP A 251 18.02 -9.65 -7.05
CA ASP A 251 17.02 -8.76 -6.49
C ASP A 251 15.95 -8.36 -7.54
N PRO A 252 14.64 -8.36 -7.19
CA PRO A 252 13.59 -7.99 -8.14
C PRO A 252 13.77 -6.61 -8.77
N THR A 253 14.25 -5.63 -8.00
CA THR A 253 14.55 -4.28 -8.54
C THR A 253 15.63 -4.36 -9.62
N SER A 254 16.75 -5.05 -9.36
CA SER A 254 17.86 -5.21 -10.31
C SER A 254 17.43 -5.95 -11.58
N LEU A 255 16.51 -6.94 -11.47
CA LEU A 255 15.90 -7.59 -12.63
C LEU A 255 15.09 -6.62 -13.48
N LEU A 256 14.26 -5.80 -12.86
CA LEU A 256 13.42 -4.81 -13.55
C LEU A 256 14.26 -3.71 -14.21
N GLU A 257 15.36 -3.30 -13.58
CA GLU A 257 16.30 -2.29 -14.10
C GLU A 257 17.04 -2.73 -15.37
N THR A 258 17.09 -4.03 -15.68
CA THR A 258 17.69 -4.53 -16.94
C THR A 258 16.99 -3.99 -18.19
N GLY A 259 15.74 -3.57 -18.07
CA GLY A 259 14.91 -3.14 -19.21
C GLY A 259 14.40 -4.28 -20.09
N HIS A 260 14.69 -5.55 -19.75
CA HIS A 260 14.18 -6.72 -20.46
C HIS A 260 12.82 -7.20 -19.94
N ILE A 261 12.44 -6.83 -18.71
CA ILE A 261 11.12 -7.13 -18.17
C ILE A 261 10.08 -6.18 -18.76
N VAL A 262 9.10 -6.74 -19.49
CA VAL A 262 8.04 -5.96 -20.16
C VAL A 262 6.70 -5.98 -19.42
N ALA A 263 6.54 -6.86 -18.44
CA ALA A 263 5.41 -6.88 -17.52
C ALA A 263 5.83 -7.51 -16.18
N SER A 264 5.38 -6.91 -15.08
CA SER A 264 5.57 -7.44 -13.73
C SER A 264 4.25 -7.98 -13.19
N VAL A 265 4.16 -9.30 -12.98
CA VAL A 265 3.02 -9.98 -12.37
C VAL A 265 3.33 -10.20 -10.89
N HIS A 266 2.55 -9.58 -10.01
CA HIS A 266 2.79 -9.64 -8.57
C HIS A 266 1.50 -9.62 -7.76
N HIS A 267 1.61 -10.03 -6.50
CA HIS A 267 0.48 -10.13 -5.58
C HIS A 267 -0.08 -8.79 -5.07
N GLY A 268 0.48 -7.65 -5.47
CA GLY A 268 0.03 -6.32 -5.02
C GLY A 268 0.62 -5.83 -3.69
N GLY A 269 1.64 -6.47 -3.12
CA GLY A 269 2.34 -5.90 -1.96
C GLY A 269 3.01 -4.55 -2.25
N ALA A 270 3.11 -3.70 -1.24
CA ALA A 270 3.68 -2.36 -1.40
C ALA A 270 5.08 -2.37 -2.03
N GLY A 271 5.96 -3.29 -1.64
CA GLY A 271 7.31 -3.41 -2.23
C GLY A 271 7.26 -3.61 -3.74
N CYS A 272 6.66 -4.70 -4.21
CA CYS A 272 6.61 -5.02 -5.64
C CYS A 272 5.89 -3.97 -6.50
N TYR A 273 4.87 -3.28 -5.96
CA TYR A 273 4.24 -2.15 -6.65
C TYR A 273 5.25 -1.02 -6.90
N HIS A 274 5.99 -0.62 -5.86
CA HIS A 274 6.93 0.50 -5.95
C HIS A 274 8.18 0.13 -6.77
N GLU A 275 8.63 -1.11 -6.75
CA GLU A 275 9.73 -1.61 -7.60
C GLU A 275 9.36 -1.51 -9.10
N ALA A 276 8.18 -2.00 -9.48
CA ALA A 276 7.70 -1.93 -10.87
C ALA A 276 7.39 -0.47 -11.28
N LEU A 277 6.80 0.33 -10.38
CA LEU A 277 6.56 1.76 -10.61
C LEU A 277 7.86 2.54 -10.83
N GLY A 278 8.85 2.34 -9.96
CA GLY A 278 10.14 3.05 -10.00
C GLY A 278 11.00 2.68 -11.21
N THR A 279 10.86 1.45 -11.71
CA THR A 279 11.51 1.00 -12.94
C THR A 279 10.71 1.33 -14.20
N GLY A 280 9.41 1.61 -14.06
CA GLY A 280 8.51 2.01 -15.14
C GLY A 280 7.98 0.83 -15.95
N VAL A 281 7.87 -0.34 -15.32
CA VAL A 281 7.35 -1.58 -15.89
C VAL A 281 5.84 -1.66 -15.61
N PRO A 282 5.00 -1.97 -16.62
CA PRO A 282 3.56 -2.11 -16.39
C PRO A 282 3.25 -3.38 -15.57
N GLN A 283 2.12 -3.35 -14.85
CA GLN A 283 1.83 -4.30 -13.78
C GLN A 283 0.59 -5.16 -14.05
N VAL A 284 0.65 -6.44 -13.72
CA VAL A 284 -0.54 -7.30 -13.52
C VAL A 284 -0.60 -7.64 -12.04
N VAL A 285 -1.61 -7.11 -11.35
CA VAL A 285 -1.74 -7.29 -9.90
C VAL A 285 -2.75 -8.40 -9.63
N LEU A 286 -2.32 -9.44 -8.91
CA LEU A 286 -3.13 -10.57 -8.47
C LEU A 286 -3.35 -10.49 -6.96
N PRO A 287 -4.30 -9.66 -6.49
CA PRO A 287 -4.41 -9.36 -5.07
C PRO A 287 -4.87 -10.56 -4.24
N LEU A 288 -4.25 -10.69 -3.07
CA LEU A 288 -4.52 -11.81 -2.16
C LEU A 288 -5.21 -11.36 -0.87
N TRP A 289 -4.79 -10.23 -0.29
CA TRP A 289 -5.33 -9.73 0.98
C TRP A 289 -5.14 -8.22 1.13
N LEU A 290 -5.99 -7.60 1.96
CA LEU A 290 -5.84 -6.23 2.47
C LEU A 290 -5.37 -5.22 1.39
N ASP A 291 -4.22 -4.57 1.61
CA ASP A 291 -3.66 -3.52 0.78
C ASP A 291 -3.41 -3.95 -0.67
N HIS A 292 -3.26 -5.24 -0.94
CA HIS A 292 -3.08 -5.74 -2.30
C HIS A 292 -4.22 -5.34 -3.23
N TYR A 293 -5.47 -5.41 -2.74
CA TYR A 293 -6.63 -4.99 -3.52
C TYR A 293 -6.62 -3.48 -3.80
N SER A 294 -6.07 -2.68 -2.89
CA SER A 294 -5.89 -1.25 -3.10
C SER A 294 -4.88 -0.98 -4.22
N PHE A 295 -3.75 -1.72 -4.24
CA PHE A 295 -2.76 -1.60 -5.31
C PHE A 295 -3.27 -2.12 -6.66
N ALA A 296 -4.07 -3.20 -6.65
CA ALA A 296 -4.70 -3.73 -7.86
C ALA A 296 -5.66 -2.72 -8.49
N GLN A 297 -6.45 -2.02 -7.67
CA GLN A 297 -7.27 -0.92 -8.16
C GLN A 297 -6.43 0.29 -8.58
N LEU A 298 -5.39 0.63 -7.81
CA LEU A 298 -4.56 1.80 -8.07
C LEU A 298 -3.82 1.71 -9.41
N VAL A 299 -3.34 0.53 -9.82
CA VAL A 299 -2.67 0.40 -11.13
C VAL A 299 -3.63 0.69 -12.29
N GLU A 300 -4.92 0.41 -12.14
CA GLU A 300 -5.95 0.74 -13.14
C GLU A 300 -6.34 2.22 -13.08
N ASP A 301 -6.58 2.77 -11.89
CA ASP A 301 -6.89 4.19 -11.69
C ASP A 301 -5.76 5.08 -12.26
N VAL A 302 -4.51 4.65 -12.05
CA VAL A 302 -3.31 5.31 -12.58
C VAL A 302 -3.04 4.90 -14.03
N GLY A 303 -3.64 3.84 -14.57
CA GLY A 303 -3.49 3.40 -15.96
C GLY A 303 -2.08 2.90 -16.30
N ILE A 304 -1.44 2.19 -15.38
CA ILE A 304 -0.10 1.59 -15.52
C ILE A 304 -0.12 0.07 -15.42
N GLY A 305 -1.30 -0.53 -15.29
CA GLY A 305 -1.47 -1.96 -15.15
C GLY A 305 -2.92 -2.36 -15.07
N VAL A 306 -3.15 -3.61 -14.71
CA VAL A 306 -4.48 -4.20 -14.57
C VAL A 306 -4.59 -4.99 -13.28
N TRP A 307 -5.80 -5.04 -12.72
CA TRP A 307 -6.16 -6.03 -11.72
C TRP A 307 -6.47 -7.34 -12.45
N GLY A 308 -5.56 -8.31 -12.34
CA GLY A 308 -5.76 -9.63 -12.94
C GLY A 308 -6.83 -10.43 -12.18
N CYS A 309 -7.77 -11.03 -12.92
CA CYS A 309 -8.80 -11.91 -12.36
C CYS A 309 -9.64 -11.26 -11.24
N ARG A 310 -10.14 -10.05 -11.49
CA ARG A 310 -10.91 -9.26 -10.52
C ARG A 310 -12.09 -10.02 -9.91
N GLU A 311 -12.85 -10.72 -10.74
CA GLU A 311 -14.10 -11.39 -10.37
C GLU A 311 -13.87 -12.64 -9.52
N THR A 312 -12.70 -13.28 -9.67
CA THR A 312 -12.36 -14.54 -9.00
C THR A 312 -11.33 -14.37 -7.88
N SER A 313 -10.72 -13.20 -7.76
CA SER A 313 -9.72 -12.90 -6.72
C SER A 313 -10.23 -13.30 -5.32
N PRO A 314 -9.43 -14.01 -4.49
CA PRO A 314 -8.00 -14.31 -4.67
C PRO A 314 -7.71 -15.61 -5.46
N TYR A 315 -8.72 -16.22 -6.07
CA TYR A 315 -8.57 -17.36 -7.00
C TYR A 315 -8.46 -16.87 -8.44
N TRP A 316 -7.98 -17.74 -9.34
CA TRP A 316 -7.75 -17.36 -10.74
C TRP A 316 -8.20 -18.49 -11.67
N THR A 317 -8.52 -18.12 -12.91
CA THR A 317 -8.70 -19.05 -14.02
C THR A 317 -7.63 -18.76 -15.07
N ALA A 318 -7.29 -19.78 -15.86
CA ALA A 318 -6.35 -19.60 -16.97
C ALA A 318 -6.81 -18.49 -17.94
N GLU A 319 -8.12 -18.44 -18.21
CA GLU A 319 -8.72 -17.43 -19.10
C GLU A 319 -8.52 -16.00 -18.61
N CYS A 320 -8.84 -15.71 -17.33
CA CYS A 320 -8.69 -14.36 -16.81
C CYS A 320 -7.22 -13.95 -16.68
N LEU A 321 -6.32 -14.89 -16.37
CA LEU A 321 -4.88 -14.65 -16.33
C LEU A 321 -4.33 -14.33 -17.72
N ARG A 322 -4.69 -15.15 -18.72
CA ARG A 322 -4.33 -14.94 -20.12
C ARG A 322 -4.83 -13.57 -20.59
N HIS A 323 -6.09 -13.23 -20.30
CA HIS A 323 -6.64 -11.92 -20.65
C HIS A 323 -5.85 -10.77 -20.01
N ALA A 324 -5.58 -10.84 -18.69
CA ALA A 324 -4.83 -9.79 -17.99
C ALA A 324 -3.41 -9.61 -18.55
N LEU A 325 -2.71 -10.71 -18.83
CA LEU A 325 -1.38 -10.71 -19.43
C LEU A 325 -1.40 -10.07 -20.83
N LEU A 326 -2.32 -10.49 -21.69
CA LEU A 326 -2.44 -9.95 -23.04
C LEU A 326 -2.82 -8.47 -23.05
N THR A 327 -3.64 -8.00 -22.10
CA THR A 327 -3.97 -6.57 -21.97
C THR A 327 -2.75 -5.71 -21.67
N VAL A 328 -1.86 -6.14 -20.76
CA VAL A 328 -0.63 -5.40 -20.46
C VAL A 328 0.40 -5.50 -21.60
N LEU A 329 0.42 -6.63 -22.29
CA LEU A 329 1.30 -6.92 -23.43
C LEU A 329 0.76 -6.43 -24.78
N ASP A 330 -0.40 -5.77 -24.78
CA ASP A 330 -1.11 -5.34 -25.98
C ASP A 330 -0.26 -4.35 -26.80
N ARG A 331 -0.19 -4.59 -28.11
CA ARG A 331 0.55 -3.75 -29.06
C ARG A 331 -0.32 -2.68 -29.72
N SER A 332 -1.61 -2.63 -29.40
CA SER A 332 -2.51 -1.56 -29.81
C SER A 332 -2.19 -0.24 -29.08
N GLU A 333 -2.90 0.84 -29.45
CA GLU A 333 -2.73 2.17 -28.86
C GLU A 333 -2.91 2.17 -27.33
N SER A 334 -3.86 1.39 -26.80
CA SER A 334 -4.15 1.35 -25.36
C SER A 334 -2.97 0.75 -24.56
N GLY A 335 -2.45 -0.40 -25.00
CA GLY A 335 -1.30 -1.05 -24.38
C GLY A 335 -0.01 -0.22 -24.51
N ILE A 336 0.19 0.44 -25.66
CA ILE A 336 1.30 1.39 -25.86
C ILE A 336 1.17 2.58 -24.88
N ALA A 337 -0.02 3.15 -24.73
CA ALA A 337 -0.27 4.26 -23.82
C ALA A 337 -0.01 3.87 -22.36
N MET A 338 -0.45 2.68 -21.93
CA MET A 338 -0.17 2.13 -20.59
C MET A 338 1.33 2.02 -20.33
N ARG A 339 2.09 1.39 -21.25
CA ARG A 339 3.56 1.27 -21.12
C ARG A 339 4.27 2.62 -21.12
N LYS A 340 3.82 3.57 -21.95
CA LYS A 340 4.36 4.94 -21.98
C LYS A 340 4.11 5.65 -20.65
N LYS A 341 2.93 5.44 -20.04
CA LYS A 341 2.59 6.02 -18.75
C LYS A 341 3.41 5.40 -17.61
N ALA A 342 3.57 4.08 -17.59
CA ALA A 342 4.44 3.38 -16.63
C ALA A 342 5.89 3.90 -16.73
N ARG A 343 6.43 3.98 -17.95
CA ARG A 343 7.78 4.53 -18.19
C ARG A 343 7.94 5.96 -17.69
N ARG A 344 6.93 6.83 -17.91
CA ARG A 344 6.93 8.21 -17.40
C ARG A 344 7.05 8.27 -15.88
N PHE A 345 6.38 7.37 -15.15
CA PHE A 345 6.51 7.31 -13.69
C PHE A 345 7.88 6.77 -13.26
N GLY A 346 8.42 5.77 -13.95
CA GLY A 346 9.79 5.30 -13.70
C GLY A 346 10.82 6.42 -13.92
N ASP A 347 10.69 7.18 -15.00
CA ASP A 347 11.54 8.34 -15.27
C ASP A 347 11.40 9.44 -14.20
N LEU A 348 10.18 9.65 -13.69
CA LEU A 348 9.95 10.60 -12.60
C LEU A 348 10.59 10.12 -11.30
N ALA A 349 10.40 8.86 -10.92
CA ALA A 349 10.94 8.27 -9.71
C ALA A 349 12.48 8.29 -9.70
N ARG A 350 13.12 8.07 -10.85
CA ARG A 350 14.60 8.09 -10.96
C ARG A 350 15.23 9.47 -10.92
N ARG A 351 14.46 10.56 -11.12
CA ARG A 351 15.01 11.93 -11.07
C ARG A 351 15.49 12.34 -9.69
N ASP A 352 14.78 11.91 -8.64
CA ASP A 352 15.17 12.10 -7.23
C ASP A 352 14.73 10.84 -6.47
N PRO A 353 15.54 9.76 -6.50
CA PRO A 353 15.16 8.47 -5.94
C PRO A 353 14.81 8.58 -4.45
N GLY A 354 13.72 7.90 -4.05
CA GLY A 354 13.12 8.15 -2.75
C GLY A 354 14.00 7.82 -1.55
N GLN A 355 14.92 6.88 -1.69
CA GLN A 355 15.91 6.57 -0.67
C GLN A 355 16.85 7.76 -0.38
N TYR A 356 17.21 8.54 -1.41
CA TYR A 356 18.04 9.73 -1.25
C TYR A 356 17.23 10.91 -0.74
N VAL A 357 15.95 11.03 -1.12
CA VAL A 357 15.02 12.00 -0.53
C VAL A 357 14.90 11.74 0.97
N ALA A 358 14.58 10.51 1.36
CA ALA A 358 14.46 10.10 2.75
C ALA A 358 15.76 10.36 3.53
N ALA A 359 16.90 9.91 3.01
CA ALA A 359 18.20 10.11 3.67
C ALA A 359 18.54 11.59 3.88
N ARG A 360 18.26 12.44 2.89
CA ARG A 360 18.48 13.89 2.96
C ARG A 360 17.61 14.56 4.01
N GLU A 361 16.32 14.20 4.10
CA GLU A 361 15.42 14.75 5.11
C GLU A 361 15.77 14.24 6.53
N ILE A 362 16.14 12.96 6.67
CA ILE A 362 16.63 12.40 7.94
C ILE A 362 17.90 13.14 8.40
N ALA A 363 18.85 13.39 7.48
CA ALA A 363 20.08 14.12 7.80
C ALA A 363 19.80 15.57 8.26
N LYS A 364 18.83 16.25 7.64
CA LYS A 364 18.39 17.60 8.07
C LYS A 364 17.80 17.59 9.48
N LEU A 365 16.96 16.60 9.80
CA LEU A 365 16.36 16.46 11.14
C LEU A 365 17.43 16.17 12.19
N ALA A 366 18.40 15.31 11.87
CA ALA A 366 19.53 15.05 12.76
C ALA A 366 20.38 16.32 13.00
N ALA A 367 20.62 17.12 11.97
CA ALA A 367 21.40 18.35 12.07
C ALA A 367 20.67 19.48 12.81
N SER A 368 19.34 19.52 12.79
CA SER A 368 18.55 20.55 13.48
C SER A 368 18.42 20.33 14.99
N GLY A 369 18.95 19.21 15.51
CA GLY A 369 18.75 18.82 16.91
C GLY A 369 17.31 18.42 17.21
N TYR A 370 16.58 17.95 16.21
CA TYR A 370 15.23 17.41 16.38
C TYR A 370 15.28 16.27 17.40
N SER A 371 14.77 16.51 18.61
CA SER A 371 14.74 15.58 19.75
C SER A 371 13.33 15.12 20.06
#